data_AF-A0A414SG73-F1
#
_entry.id   AF-A0A414SG73-F1
#
_cell.length_a   1.000
_cell.length_b   1.000
_cell.length_c   1.000
_cell.angle_alpha   90.00
_cell.angle_beta   90.00
_cell.angle_gamma   90.00
#
_symmetry.space_group_name_H-M   'P 1'
#
loop_
_entity.id
_entity.type
_entity.pdbx_description
1 polymer ?
#
loop_
_entity_poly.entity_id
_entity_poly.type
_entity_poly.pdbx_seq_one_letter_code
_entity_poly.pdbx_strand_id
1 'polypeptide(L)'
;DEEKHMRQEREASWEEGREVGREEGREEGRVQGREEGKFEGKIELLRMQIQKKLVKGKSVSEISEELEEEEDVIAQMIREMGEERAADKHLPPKLSH
;
A
#
# COMPACT_ATOMS: atom_id res chain seq x y z
N ASP A 1 10.49 -54.98 -6.92
CA ASP A 1 11.25 -53.72 -6.95
C ASP A 1 10.54 -52.51 -7.57
N GLU A 2 9.55 -52.63 -8.45
CA GLU A 2 8.90 -51.45 -9.08
C GLU A 2 7.97 -50.65 -8.16
N GLU A 3 7.33 -51.29 -7.19
CA GLU A 3 6.33 -50.65 -6.31
C GLU A 3 6.94 -49.63 -5.34
N LYS A 4 8.21 -49.82 -4.95
CA LYS A 4 8.97 -48.85 -4.13
C LYS A 4 9.38 -47.62 -4.92
N HIS A 5 9.72 -47.78 -6.20
CA HIS A 5 10.13 -46.68 -7.08
C HIS A 5 8.96 -45.75 -7.39
N MET A 6 7.79 -46.30 -7.75
CA MET A 6 6.59 -45.48 -8.00
C MET A 6 6.11 -44.73 -6.75
N ARG A 7 6.36 -45.27 -5.54
CA ARG A 7 5.99 -44.61 -4.29
C ARG A 7 6.92 -43.44 -3.98
N GLN A 8 8.23 -43.59 -4.22
CA GLN A 8 9.22 -42.53 -4.00
C GLN A 8 9.05 -41.37 -4.96
N GLU A 9 8.77 -41.62 -6.24
CA GLU A 9 8.53 -40.53 -7.22
C GLU A 9 7.28 -39.73 -6.89
N ARG A 10 6.23 -40.40 -6.39
CA ARG A 10 4.98 -39.75 -5.97
C ARG A 10 5.15 -38.94 -4.68
N GLU A 11 5.94 -39.42 -3.71
CA GLU A 11 6.27 -38.66 -2.50
C GLU A 11 7.16 -37.46 -2.80
N ALA A 12 8.21 -37.65 -3.62
CA ALA A 12 9.12 -36.58 -4.01
C ALA A 12 8.40 -35.44 -4.74
N SER A 13 7.53 -35.76 -5.71
CA SER A 13 6.80 -34.74 -6.47
C SER A 13 5.76 -33.99 -5.61
N TRP A 14 5.22 -34.63 -4.58
CA TRP A 14 4.26 -34.00 -3.66
C TRP A 14 4.94 -33.12 -2.61
N GLU A 15 6.12 -33.51 -2.16
CA GLU A 15 6.95 -32.74 -1.24
C GLU A 15 7.56 -31.51 -1.93
N GLU A 16 8.09 -31.70 -3.14
CA GLU A 16 8.66 -30.63 -3.98
C GLU A 16 7.60 -29.58 -4.35
N GLY A 17 6.39 -30.00 -4.78
CA GLY A 17 5.29 -29.06 -5.07
C GLY A 17 4.81 -28.26 -3.86
N ARG A 18 4.91 -28.83 -2.64
CA ARG A 18 4.53 -28.15 -1.40
C ARG A 18 5.60 -27.17 -0.91
N GLU A 19 6.86 -27.48 -1.16
CA GLU A 19 7.99 -26.60 -0.86
C GLU A 19 8.01 -25.39 -1.80
N VAL A 20 7.88 -25.61 -3.10
CA VAL A 20 7.82 -24.56 -4.13
C VAL A 20 6.65 -23.60 -3.87
N GLY A 21 5.44 -24.10 -3.65
CA GLY A 21 4.29 -23.23 -3.39
C GLY A 21 4.37 -22.42 -2.08
N ARG A 22 5.20 -22.84 -1.13
CA ARG A 22 5.43 -22.12 0.14
C ARG A 22 6.55 -21.08 0.02
N GLU A 23 7.50 -21.31 -0.86
CA GLU A 23 8.56 -20.37 -1.19
C GLU A 23 8.02 -19.24 -2.07
N GLU A 24 7.30 -19.59 -3.15
CA GLU A 24 6.65 -18.62 -4.05
C GLU A 24 5.69 -17.70 -3.29
N GLY A 25 4.79 -18.25 -2.46
CA GLY A 25 3.85 -17.43 -1.68
C GLY A 25 4.51 -16.51 -0.64
N ARG A 26 5.73 -16.82 -0.17
CA ARG A 26 6.49 -15.94 0.74
C ARG A 26 7.25 -14.86 0.00
N GLU A 27 7.78 -15.17 -1.18
CA GLU A 27 8.47 -14.20 -2.01
C GLU A 27 7.47 -13.19 -2.58
N GLU A 28 6.35 -13.66 -3.14
CA GLU A 28 5.25 -12.80 -3.61
C GLU A 28 4.73 -11.89 -2.49
N GLY A 29 4.43 -12.43 -1.31
CA GLY A 29 3.96 -11.62 -0.18
C GLY A 29 4.99 -10.59 0.33
N ARG A 30 6.29 -10.88 0.25
CA ARG A 30 7.35 -9.95 0.63
C ARG A 30 7.58 -8.87 -0.41
N VAL A 31 7.53 -9.21 -1.70
CA VAL A 31 7.65 -8.26 -2.81
C VAL A 31 6.44 -7.34 -2.81
N GLN A 32 5.24 -7.91 -2.76
CA GLN A 32 3.99 -7.15 -2.73
C GLN A 32 3.94 -6.20 -1.52
N GLY A 33 4.22 -6.68 -0.30
CA GLY A 33 4.25 -5.82 0.88
C GLY A 33 5.34 -4.73 0.85
N ARG A 34 6.47 -4.97 0.16
CA ARG A 34 7.53 -3.98 -0.02
C ARG A 34 7.18 -2.94 -1.08
N GLU A 35 6.50 -3.32 -2.14
CA GLU A 35 6.03 -2.41 -3.18
C GLU A 35 4.88 -1.56 -2.68
N GLU A 36 3.88 -2.17 -2.02
CA GLU A 36 2.77 -1.47 -1.36
C GLU A 36 3.29 -0.47 -0.32
N GLY A 37 4.18 -0.90 0.58
CA GLY A 37 4.76 0.00 1.59
C GLY A 37 5.64 1.13 1.01
N LYS A 38 6.33 0.89 -0.10
CA LYS A 38 7.07 1.96 -0.80
C LYS A 38 6.14 2.95 -1.49
N PHE A 39 5.05 2.46 -2.07
CA PHE A 39 4.06 3.28 -2.75
C PHE A 39 3.29 4.14 -1.74
N GLU A 40 2.82 3.54 -0.65
CA GLU A 40 2.22 4.25 0.49
C GLU A 40 3.17 5.30 1.06
N GLY A 41 4.44 4.96 1.31
CA GLY A 41 5.41 5.90 1.84
C GLY A 41 5.70 7.09 0.91
N LYS A 42 5.66 6.90 -0.41
CA LYS A 42 5.78 7.99 -1.39
C LYS A 42 4.56 8.91 -1.36
N ILE A 43 3.36 8.33 -1.31
CA ILE A 43 2.11 9.10 -1.21
C ILE A 43 2.07 9.90 0.09
N GLU A 44 2.44 9.28 1.21
CA GLU A 44 2.46 9.94 2.51
C GLU A 44 3.48 11.10 2.54
N LEU A 45 4.66 10.91 1.95
CA LEU A 45 5.67 11.97 1.81
C LEU A 45 5.13 13.14 0.98
N LEU A 46 4.49 12.86 -0.16
CA LEU A 46 3.90 13.87 -1.02
C LEU A 46 2.79 14.65 -0.28
N ARG A 47 1.89 13.95 0.41
CA ARG A 47 0.85 14.54 1.27
C ARG A 47 1.45 15.47 2.33
N MET A 48 2.49 15.03 3.04
CA MET A 48 3.17 15.84 4.05
C MET A 48 3.78 17.11 3.44
N GLN A 49 4.41 17.00 2.26
CA GLN A 49 5.01 18.14 1.58
C GLN A 49 3.95 19.17 1.15
N ILE A 50 2.84 18.72 0.56
CA ILE A 50 1.69 19.56 0.18
C ILE A 50 1.14 20.28 1.42
N GLN A 51 0.86 19.55 2.50
CA GLN A 51 0.35 20.14 3.75
C GLN A 51 1.29 21.21 4.30
N LYS A 52 2.60 20.94 4.33
CA LYS A 52 3.60 21.89 4.83
C LYS A 52 3.64 23.17 4.00
N LYS A 53 3.45 23.08 2.68
CA LYS A 53 3.39 24.24 1.79
C LYS A 53 2.08 25.02 1.93
N LEU A 54 0.94 24.33 2.09
CA LEU A 54 -0.34 24.97 2.42
C LEU A 54 -0.28 25.75 3.74
N VAL A 55 0.36 25.20 4.78
CA VAL A 55 0.58 25.91 6.06
C VAL A 55 1.41 27.18 5.87
N LYS A 56 2.32 27.20 4.89
CA LYS A 56 3.09 28.40 4.51
C LYS A 56 2.29 29.39 3.65
N GLY A 57 1.03 29.10 3.32
CA GLY A 57 0.17 29.95 2.52
C GLY A 57 0.38 29.85 1.02
N LYS A 58 1.06 28.80 0.52
CA LYS A 58 1.26 28.60 -0.92
C LYS A 58 -0.02 28.14 -1.61
N SER A 59 -0.22 28.61 -2.83
CA SER A 59 -1.31 28.19 -3.72
C SER A 59 -1.04 26.82 -4.37
N VAL A 60 -2.06 26.20 -4.95
CA VAL A 60 -1.94 24.91 -5.65
C VAL A 60 -0.90 24.97 -6.78
N SER A 61 -0.89 26.06 -7.55
CA SER A 61 0.05 26.27 -8.66
C SER A 61 1.51 26.40 -8.17
N GLU A 62 1.76 27.15 -7.10
CA GLU A 62 3.11 27.21 -6.53
C GLU A 62 3.58 25.87 -5.94
N ILE A 63 2.63 25.07 -5.43
CA ILE A 63 2.92 23.73 -4.91
C ILE A 63 3.22 22.77 -6.05
N SER A 64 2.47 22.83 -7.15
CA SER A 64 2.65 21.99 -8.33
C SER A 64 4.02 22.25 -8.97
N GLU A 65 4.39 23.52 -9.15
CA GLU A 65 5.70 23.92 -9.65
C GLU A 65 6.83 23.46 -8.72
N GLU A 66 6.70 23.63 -7.40
CA GLU A 66 7.76 23.27 -6.45
C GLU A 66 7.90 21.77 -6.22
N LEU A 67 6.84 20.99 -6.46
CA LEU A 67 6.85 19.53 -6.34
C LEU A 67 7.05 18.83 -7.69
N GLU A 68 7.08 19.58 -8.79
CA GLU A 68 7.12 19.04 -10.17
C GLU A 68 5.97 18.06 -10.44
N GLU A 69 4.80 18.35 -9.86
CA GLU A 69 3.59 17.54 -9.97
C GLU A 69 2.50 18.34 -10.69
N GLU A 70 1.50 17.65 -11.24
CA GLU A 70 0.36 18.29 -11.89
C GLU A 70 -0.55 18.98 -10.86
N GLU A 71 -1.10 20.15 -11.21
CA GLU A 71 -2.03 20.88 -10.33
C GLU A 71 -3.25 20.03 -9.95
N ASP A 72 -3.75 19.20 -10.87
CA ASP A 72 -4.85 18.26 -10.63
C ASP A 72 -4.49 17.22 -9.56
N VAL A 73 -3.26 16.70 -9.58
CA VAL A 73 -2.77 15.72 -8.59
C VAL A 73 -2.67 16.37 -7.22
N ILE A 74 -2.13 17.59 -7.15
CA ILE A 74 -2.06 18.36 -5.91
C ILE A 74 -3.47 18.65 -5.37
N ALA A 75 -4.39 19.11 -6.23
CA ALA A 75 -5.76 19.42 -5.85
C ALA A 75 -6.50 18.17 -5.33
N GLN A 76 -6.33 17.02 -6.00
CA GLN A 76 -6.89 15.75 -5.55
C GLN A 76 -6.33 15.35 -4.17
N MET A 77 -5.01 15.42 -3.98
CA MET A 77 -4.39 15.08 -2.70
C MET A 77 -4.90 15.98 -1.56
N ILE A 78 -5.04 17.29 -1.81
CA ILE A 78 -5.59 18.23 -0.82
C ILE A 78 -7.02 17.86 -0.45
N ARG A 79 -7.84 17.49 -1.44
CA ARG A 79 -9.22 17.08 -1.23
C ARG A 79 -9.29 15.80 -0.38
N GLU A 80 -8.52 14.78 -0.73
CA GLU A 80 -8.46 13.52 0.03
C GLU A 80 -8.06 13.77 1.49
N MET A 81 -7.03 14.59 1.73
CA MET A 81 -6.57 14.96 3.07
C MET A 81 -7.61 15.79 3.85
N GLY A 82 -8.40 16.61 3.16
CA GLY A 82 -9.49 17.38 3.75
C GLY A 82 -10.69 16.52 4.15
N GLU A 83 -11.02 15.52 3.33
CA GLU A 83 -12.09 14.56 3.58
C GLU A 83 -11.75 13.63 4.77
N GLU A 84 -10.49 13.23 4.93
CA GLU A 84 -10.01 12.43 6.07
C GLU A 84 -10.18 13.15 7.42
N ARG A 85 -9.97 14.47 7.46
CA ARG A 85 -10.24 15.30 8.66
C ARG A 85 -11.73 15.51 8.95
N ALA A 86 -12.60 15.31 7.98
CA ALA A 86 -14.04 15.42 8.16
C ALA A 86 -14.64 14.11 8.71
N ALA A 87 -14.09 12.96 8.33
CA ALA A 87 -14.55 11.64 8.79
C ALA A 87 -14.42 11.44 10.31
N ASP A 88 -13.42 12.04 10.96
CA ASP A 88 -13.24 11.97 12.43
C ASP A 88 -14.32 12.76 13.21
N LYS A 89 -15.04 13.68 12.56
CA LYS A 89 -16.11 14.47 13.20
C LYS A 89 -17.47 13.77 13.20
N HIS A 90 -17.59 12.59 12.60
CA HIS A 90 -18.83 11.83 12.53
C HIS A 90 -18.78 10.56 13.37
N LEU A 91 -18.26 10.66 14.60
CA LEU A 91 -18.52 9.63 15.59
C LEU A 91 -20.00 9.77 16.02
N PRO A 92 -20.87 8.78 15.78
CA PRO A 92 -22.25 8.86 16.26
C PRO A 92 -22.21 8.99 17.80
N PRO A 93 -23.07 9.84 18.40
CA PRO A 93 -23.14 9.94 19.85
C PRO A 93 -23.44 8.54 20.38
N LYS A 94 -22.57 8.05 21.25
CA LYS A 94 -22.71 6.75 21.91
C LYS A 94 -24.08 6.75 22.58
N LEU A 95 -24.98 5.89 22.10
CA LEU A 95 -26.24 5.62 22.79
C LEU A 95 -25.88 5.04 24.15
N SER A 96 -25.98 5.87 25.17
CA SER A 96 -25.99 5.43 26.56
C SER A 96 -27.27 4.60 26.76
N HIS A 97 -27.12 3.32 27.03
CA HIS A 97 -28.16 2.50 27.67
C HIS A 97 -27.83 2.39 29.16
#